data_AF-A8Q538-F1
#
_entry.id   AF-A8Q538-F1
#
_cell.length_a   1.000
_cell.length_b   1.000
_cell.length_c   1.000
_cell.angle_alpha   90.00
_cell.angle_beta   90.00
_cell.angle_gamma   90.00
#
_symmetry.space_group_name_H-M   'P 1'
#
loop_
_entity.id
_entity.type
_entity.pdbx_description
1 polymer ?
#
loop_
_entity_poly.entity_id
_entity_poly.type
_entity_poly.pdbx_seq_one_letter_code
_entity_poly.pdbx_strand_id
1 'polypeptide(L)'
;MKENLNGLFAAGGGDGPEAMTAALKAAADLDWRPHAAKMAILITDAPPHGIGEYGDGFPNGSPDGQDPIVLARKMSAMGISIFVVACEPALSGYQHAVDFYQGLVSITSGLLVPLTTASLLSHVVIAAAGEVMDLDRLHREVGDSVLERMKGLSLSLGNEATDSTSAISRLVDQVATELHEKLLLRQENTKQLIIESIYRESEESTHNIRVWSHAPDIFTARPHIRKVIGSRLSQKYLDMRRASQQARLWRPTPTPLSGALNDEPTSTPKRQIVSQFAAFEAKPGLRVQASPNPPTNVTNLSTGTYRSSGMDMDDDGDDAFIADSGIDDRTGTSHDNEVRVEGDDGQMLAYRHDAISLSQARRLAMQSLSRAS
;
A
#
# COMPACT_ATOMS: atom_id res chain seq x y z
N MET A 1 -20.68 -10.54 10.26
CA MET A 1 -19.74 -9.88 9.32
C MET A 1 -19.59 -10.65 8.02
N LYS A 2 -19.11 -11.91 8.01
CA LYS A 2 -18.96 -12.72 6.79
C LYS A 2 -20.25 -12.84 5.97
N GLU A 3 -21.39 -13.09 6.62
CA GLU A 3 -22.69 -13.16 5.96
C GLU A 3 -23.10 -11.83 5.33
N ASN A 4 -22.94 -10.71 6.05
CA ASN A 4 -23.21 -9.38 5.52
C ASN A 4 -22.36 -9.09 4.27
N LEU A 5 -21.07 -9.43 4.29
CA LEU A 5 -20.17 -9.25 3.14
C LEU A 5 -20.56 -10.16 1.96
N ASN A 6 -20.95 -11.41 2.23
CA ASN A 6 -21.41 -12.33 1.19
C ASN A 6 -22.72 -11.88 0.51
N GLY A 7 -23.53 -11.07 1.20
CA GLY A 7 -24.78 -10.53 0.66
C GLY A 7 -24.60 -9.27 -0.19
N LEU A 8 -23.40 -8.69 -0.25
CA LEU A 8 -23.14 -7.50 -1.08
C LEU A 8 -22.93 -7.90 -2.54
N PHE A 9 -23.53 -7.13 -3.45
CA PHE A 9 -23.28 -7.22 -4.89
C PHE A 9 -22.91 -5.83 -5.41
N ALA A 10 -22.02 -5.78 -6.40
CA ALA A 10 -21.64 -4.52 -7.03
C ALA A 10 -22.77 -4.02 -7.95
N ALA A 11 -23.04 -2.72 -7.89
CA ALA A 11 -23.92 -2.01 -8.81
C ALA A 11 -23.19 -0.75 -9.27
N GLY A 12 -23.46 -0.29 -10.50
CA GLY A 12 -22.81 0.90 -11.06
C GLY A 12 -23.59 2.20 -10.79
N GLY A 13 -22.87 3.32 -10.73
CA GLY A 13 -23.41 4.67 -10.51
C GLY A 13 -23.89 5.41 -11.77
N GLY A 14 -23.42 4.99 -12.96
CA GLY A 14 -23.81 5.59 -14.26
C GLY A 14 -22.77 6.56 -14.84
N ASP A 15 -21.80 6.99 -14.06
CA ASP A 15 -20.59 7.70 -14.47
C ASP A 15 -19.33 7.06 -13.84
N GLY A 16 -18.16 7.68 -14.05
CA GLY A 16 -16.87 7.14 -13.61
C GLY A 16 -16.55 7.41 -12.13
N PRO A 17 -16.57 8.68 -11.67
CA PRO A 17 -16.38 9.01 -10.26
C PRO A 17 -17.54 8.51 -9.39
N GLU A 18 -17.29 8.33 -8.09
CA GLU A 18 -18.23 7.66 -7.18
C GLU A 18 -18.54 8.50 -5.92
N ALA A 19 -19.64 8.15 -5.24
CA ALA A 19 -20.14 8.81 -4.02
C ALA A 19 -19.34 8.42 -2.75
N MET A 20 -18.01 8.53 -2.79
CA MET A 20 -17.10 8.15 -1.71
C MET A 20 -17.34 8.96 -0.41
N THR A 21 -17.77 10.22 -0.50
CA THR A 21 -18.04 11.07 0.67
C THR A 21 -19.14 10.52 1.56
N ALA A 22 -20.15 9.88 0.98
CA ALA A 22 -21.23 9.23 1.74
C ALA A 22 -20.67 8.09 2.62
N ALA A 23 -19.73 7.31 2.07
CA ALA A 23 -19.06 6.24 2.81
C ALA A 23 -18.15 6.80 3.93
N LEU A 24 -17.36 7.84 3.65
CA LEU A 24 -16.52 8.48 4.67
C LEU A 24 -17.33 9.12 5.78
N LYS A 25 -18.45 9.79 5.44
CA LYS A 25 -19.36 10.38 6.43
C LYS A 25 -19.95 9.30 7.34
N ALA A 26 -20.46 8.22 6.75
CA ALA A 26 -21.00 7.10 7.52
C ALA A 26 -19.93 6.48 8.44
N ALA A 27 -18.70 6.31 7.95
CA ALA A 27 -17.59 5.80 8.76
C ALA A 27 -17.20 6.75 9.90
N ALA A 28 -17.22 8.06 9.66
CA ALA A 28 -16.93 9.08 10.66
C ALA A 28 -18.01 9.15 11.76
N ASP A 29 -19.25 8.76 11.47
CA ASP A 29 -20.36 8.78 12.44
C ASP A 29 -20.54 7.46 13.20
N LEU A 30 -19.71 6.43 12.95
CA LEU A 30 -19.73 5.19 13.73
C LEU A 30 -19.38 5.45 15.20
N ASP A 31 -19.88 4.57 16.09
CA ASP A 31 -19.58 4.62 17.52
C ASP A 31 -18.17 4.08 17.83
N TRP A 32 -17.15 4.87 17.49
CA TRP A 32 -15.76 4.54 17.72
C TRP A 32 -15.42 4.59 19.21
N ARG A 33 -14.89 3.49 19.75
CA ARG A 33 -14.38 3.44 21.12
C ARG A 33 -13.31 4.54 21.36
N PRO A 34 -13.44 5.39 22.39
CA PRO A 34 -12.56 6.55 22.58
C PRO A 34 -11.06 6.22 22.60
N HIS A 35 -10.67 5.19 23.35
CA HIS A 35 -9.28 4.78 23.56
C HIS A 35 -8.83 3.61 22.67
N ALA A 36 -9.54 3.32 21.58
CA ALA A 36 -9.09 2.35 20.60
C ALA A 36 -8.19 3.01 19.54
N ALA A 37 -7.25 2.25 19.00
CA ALA A 37 -6.62 2.59 17.74
C ALA A 37 -7.68 2.49 16.63
N LYS A 38 -7.84 3.54 15.81
CA LYS A 38 -8.93 3.66 14.84
C LYS A 38 -8.37 3.71 13.42
N MET A 39 -8.88 2.85 12.55
CA MET A 39 -8.47 2.75 11.17
C MET A 39 -9.70 2.57 10.27
N ALA A 40 -9.79 3.36 9.21
CA ALA A 40 -10.77 3.18 8.14
C ALA A 40 -10.05 2.72 6.87
N ILE A 41 -10.57 1.68 6.21
CA ILE A 41 -10.03 1.17 4.94
C ILE A 41 -11.01 1.52 3.83
N LEU A 42 -10.58 2.32 2.88
CA LEU A 42 -11.31 2.65 1.67
C LEU A 42 -10.75 1.81 0.52
N ILE A 43 -11.56 0.91 -0.04
CA ILE A 43 -11.17 0.10 -1.21
C ILE A 43 -11.89 0.68 -2.42
N THR A 44 -11.15 1.09 -3.45
CA THR A 44 -11.75 1.79 -4.60
C THR A 44 -10.92 1.68 -5.88
N ASP A 45 -11.61 1.61 -7.00
CA ASP A 45 -11.10 1.69 -8.38
C ASP A 45 -11.45 3.04 -9.06
N ALA A 46 -12.08 3.97 -8.33
CA ALA A 46 -12.59 5.23 -8.87
C ALA A 46 -12.33 6.44 -7.95
N PRO A 47 -12.22 7.66 -8.51
CA PRO A 47 -12.13 8.89 -7.73
C PRO A 47 -13.48 9.29 -7.11
N PRO A 48 -13.49 10.16 -6.09
CA PRO A 48 -14.73 10.84 -5.69
C PRO A 48 -15.18 11.86 -6.74
N HIS A 49 -16.47 12.19 -6.73
CA HIS A 49 -17.00 13.35 -7.45
C HIS A 49 -16.34 14.67 -7.04
N GLY A 50 -16.25 15.60 -7.98
CA GLY A 50 -15.86 17.00 -7.76
C GLY A 50 -14.38 17.33 -7.93
N ILE A 51 -13.51 16.32 -8.09
CA ILE A 51 -12.05 16.54 -8.20
C ILE A 51 -11.60 16.96 -9.61
N GLY A 52 -12.51 17.06 -10.57
CA GLY A 52 -12.24 17.53 -11.93
C GLY A 52 -11.98 16.43 -12.97
N GLU A 53 -12.51 15.22 -12.73
CA GLU A 53 -12.38 14.12 -13.68
C GLU A 53 -13.26 14.30 -14.91
N TYR A 54 -12.79 13.77 -16.03
CA TYR A 54 -13.56 13.78 -17.26
C TYR A 54 -14.77 12.85 -17.13
N GLY A 55 -15.96 13.34 -17.51
CA GLY A 55 -17.19 12.55 -17.46
C GLY A 55 -17.82 12.46 -16.07
N ASP A 56 -17.37 13.27 -15.10
CA ASP A 56 -18.01 13.41 -13.79
C ASP A 56 -19.42 14.01 -13.92
N GLY A 57 -20.44 13.25 -13.53
CA GLY A 57 -21.83 13.69 -13.50
C GLY A 57 -22.11 14.69 -12.38
N PHE A 58 -21.21 14.79 -11.38
CA PHE A 58 -21.32 15.67 -10.23
C PHE A 58 -20.03 16.50 -10.05
N PRO A 59 -19.68 17.36 -11.04
CA PRO A 59 -18.41 18.08 -11.05
C PRO A 59 -18.27 19.12 -9.92
N ASN A 60 -19.35 19.43 -9.21
CA ASN A 60 -19.32 20.31 -8.03
C ASN A 60 -19.40 19.52 -6.71
N GLY A 61 -18.98 18.25 -6.73
CA GLY A 61 -19.02 17.38 -5.56
C GLY A 61 -20.32 16.58 -5.46
N SER A 62 -20.30 15.59 -4.57
CA SER A 62 -21.39 14.64 -4.39
C SER A 62 -22.67 15.31 -3.86
N PRO A 63 -23.88 14.83 -4.24
CA PRO A 63 -25.17 15.39 -3.81
C PRO A 63 -25.41 15.41 -2.29
N ASP A 64 -24.64 14.66 -1.51
CA ASP A 64 -24.67 14.65 -0.04
C ASP A 64 -24.11 15.94 0.58
N GLY A 65 -23.53 16.83 -0.23
CA GLY A 65 -22.99 18.13 0.19
C GLY A 65 -21.76 18.03 1.08
N GLN A 66 -21.14 16.86 1.14
CA GLN A 66 -19.93 16.62 1.92
C GLN A 66 -18.69 16.87 1.05
N ASP A 67 -17.64 17.41 1.67
CA ASP A 67 -16.33 17.55 1.05
C ASP A 67 -15.38 16.47 1.61
N PRO A 68 -14.68 15.70 0.75
CA PRO A 68 -13.84 14.61 1.22
C PRO A 68 -12.60 15.08 1.99
N ILE A 69 -12.04 16.25 1.68
CA ILE A 69 -10.89 16.83 2.41
C ILE A 69 -11.33 17.27 3.79
N VAL A 70 -12.49 17.92 3.90
CA VAL A 70 -13.08 18.33 5.19
C VAL A 70 -13.39 17.09 6.04
N LEU A 71 -13.97 16.05 5.46
CA LEU A 71 -14.21 14.78 6.15
C LEU A 71 -12.92 14.11 6.61
N ALA A 72 -11.88 14.08 5.78
CA ALA A 72 -10.57 13.55 6.16
C ALA A 72 -9.97 14.30 7.35
N ARG A 73 -10.06 15.63 7.38
CA ARG A 73 -9.61 16.44 8.54
C ARG A 73 -10.42 16.11 9.80
N LYS A 74 -11.75 16.01 9.69
CA LYS A 74 -12.62 15.58 10.80
C LYS A 74 -12.21 14.21 11.33
N MET A 75 -12.00 13.23 10.45
CA MET A 75 -11.56 11.88 10.81
C MET A 75 -10.17 11.88 11.46
N SER A 76 -9.24 12.69 10.94
CA SER A 76 -7.89 12.88 11.51
C SER A 76 -7.94 13.42 12.94
N ALA A 77 -8.78 14.44 13.20
CA ALA A 77 -9.00 14.99 14.55
C ALA A 77 -9.61 13.96 15.51
N MET A 78 -10.48 13.07 15.02
CA MET A 78 -11.02 11.94 15.80
C MET A 78 -10.00 10.80 16.02
N GLY A 79 -8.81 10.93 15.41
CA GLY A 79 -7.75 9.94 15.45
C GLY A 79 -7.96 8.73 14.55
N ILE A 80 -8.81 8.85 13.52
CA ILE A 80 -9.09 7.80 12.53
C ILE A 80 -8.15 7.99 11.34
N SER A 81 -7.24 7.04 11.14
CA SER A 81 -6.37 7.01 9.95
C SER A 81 -7.08 6.35 8.78
N ILE A 82 -7.03 6.96 7.59
CA ILE A 82 -7.62 6.41 6.36
C ILE A 82 -6.53 5.71 5.54
N PHE A 83 -6.73 4.42 5.30
CA PHE A 83 -5.93 3.64 4.37
C PHE A 83 -6.72 3.44 3.09
N VAL A 84 -6.17 3.88 1.97
CA VAL A 84 -6.81 3.69 0.67
C VAL A 84 -6.14 2.50 -0.01
N VAL A 85 -6.92 1.48 -0.31
CA VAL A 85 -6.52 0.38 -1.18
C VAL A 85 -6.98 0.73 -2.59
N ALA A 86 -6.02 1.11 -3.43
CA ALA A 86 -6.26 1.44 -4.82
C ALA A 86 -6.31 0.17 -5.67
N CYS A 87 -7.44 -0.08 -6.32
CA CYS A 87 -7.60 -1.18 -7.26
C CYS A 87 -6.99 -0.78 -8.61
N GLU A 88 -5.78 -1.27 -8.86
CA GLU A 88 -4.99 -0.93 -10.04
C GLU A 88 -5.07 -2.03 -11.11
N PRO A 89 -5.04 -1.69 -12.42
CA PRO A 89 -4.74 -0.40 -13.03
C PRO A 89 -5.95 0.54 -13.22
N ALA A 90 -7.13 0.21 -12.67
CA ALA A 90 -8.36 0.94 -12.95
C ALA A 90 -8.31 2.38 -12.42
N LEU A 91 -7.84 2.56 -11.18
CA LEU A 91 -7.75 3.87 -10.56
C LEU A 91 -6.76 4.81 -11.27
N SER A 92 -5.58 4.31 -11.68
CA SER A 92 -4.60 5.12 -12.42
C SER A 92 -5.02 5.49 -13.84
N GLY A 93 -6.13 4.93 -14.35
CA GLY A 93 -6.78 5.37 -15.59
C GLY A 93 -7.38 6.78 -15.50
N TYR A 94 -7.66 7.25 -14.29
CA TYR A 94 -8.21 8.59 -14.03
C TYR A 94 -7.12 9.66 -13.92
N GLN A 95 -7.47 10.90 -14.25
CA GLN A 95 -6.47 11.98 -14.40
C GLN A 95 -5.95 12.51 -13.06
N HIS A 96 -6.76 12.51 -12.02
CA HIS A 96 -6.52 13.16 -10.73
C HIS A 96 -6.64 12.20 -9.54
N ALA A 97 -7.30 11.05 -9.71
CA ALA A 97 -7.62 10.08 -8.64
C ALA A 97 -6.43 9.70 -7.74
N VAL A 98 -5.31 9.27 -8.33
CA VAL A 98 -4.15 8.80 -7.56
C VAL A 98 -3.57 9.92 -6.68
N ASP A 99 -3.33 11.11 -7.25
CA ASP A 99 -2.77 12.24 -6.51
C ASP A 99 -3.73 12.71 -5.41
N PHE A 100 -5.04 12.68 -5.70
CA PHE A 100 -6.08 13.01 -4.74
C PHE A 100 -6.03 12.07 -3.53
N TYR A 101 -6.02 10.75 -3.77
CA TYR A 101 -5.99 9.78 -2.66
C TYR A 101 -4.67 9.82 -1.88
N GLN A 102 -3.53 10.06 -2.54
CA GLN A 102 -2.26 10.30 -1.85
C GLN A 102 -2.32 11.55 -0.96
N GLY A 103 -2.97 12.63 -1.43
CA GLY A 103 -3.24 13.82 -0.61
C GLY A 103 -4.17 13.54 0.58
N LEU A 104 -5.24 12.78 0.34
CA LEU A 104 -6.25 12.43 1.35
C LEU A 104 -5.65 11.61 2.50
N VAL A 105 -4.87 10.57 2.19
CA VAL A 105 -4.23 9.73 3.21
C VAL A 105 -3.14 10.51 3.97
N SER A 106 -2.49 11.48 3.34
CA SER A 106 -1.52 12.36 3.99
C SER A 106 -2.16 13.19 5.13
N ILE A 107 -3.40 13.68 4.94
CA ILE A 107 -4.15 14.41 5.97
C ILE A 107 -4.42 13.56 7.22
N THR A 108 -4.74 12.27 7.00
CA THR A 108 -5.10 11.35 8.10
C THR A 108 -3.91 10.53 8.60
N SER A 109 -2.71 10.77 8.05
CA SER A 109 -1.51 9.99 8.32
C SER A 109 -1.68 8.48 8.06
N GLY A 110 -2.47 8.13 7.06
CA GLY A 110 -2.58 6.76 6.56
C GLY A 110 -1.67 6.50 5.36
N LEU A 111 -2.03 5.54 4.51
CA LEU A 111 -1.27 5.16 3.32
C LEU A 111 -2.21 4.86 2.14
N LEU A 112 -1.73 5.16 0.93
CA LEU A 112 -2.28 4.65 -0.31
C LEU A 112 -1.53 3.37 -0.67
N VAL A 113 -2.25 2.27 -0.81
CA VAL A 113 -1.71 0.95 -1.11
C VAL A 113 -2.22 0.53 -2.49
N PRO A 114 -1.38 0.58 -3.55
CA PRO A 114 -1.78 0.08 -4.86
C PRO A 114 -1.82 -1.46 -4.84
N LEU A 115 -2.99 -2.04 -5.10
CA LEU A 115 -3.16 -3.48 -5.26
C LEU A 115 -3.52 -3.82 -6.70
N THR A 116 -2.72 -4.71 -7.29
CA THR A 116 -2.97 -5.25 -8.63
C THR A 116 -3.63 -6.62 -8.57
N THR A 117 -3.63 -7.26 -7.39
CA THR A 117 -4.34 -8.50 -7.09
C THR A 117 -5.10 -8.42 -5.76
N ALA A 118 -6.27 -9.07 -5.71
CA ALA A 118 -7.08 -9.18 -4.51
C ALA A 118 -6.51 -10.17 -3.47
N SER A 119 -5.61 -11.09 -3.87
CA SER A 119 -5.06 -12.09 -2.95
C SER A 119 -4.18 -11.49 -1.84
N LEU A 120 -3.64 -10.28 -2.06
CA LEU A 120 -2.85 -9.55 -1.07
C LEU A 120 -3.69 -8.71 -0.09
N LEU A 121 -4.99 -8.53 -0.34
CA LEU A 121 -5.83 -7.61 0.43
C LEU A 121 -5.87 -7.95 1.93
N SER A 122 -6.05 -9.22 2.28
CA SER A 122 -6.08 -9.66 3.68
C SER A 122 -4.76 -9.35 4.40
N HIS A 123 -3.63 -9.57 3.72
CA HIS A 123 -2.30 -9.30 4.28
C HIS A 123 -2.06 -7.81 4.48
N VAL A 124 -2.48 -6.97 3.52
CA VAL A 124 -2.44 -5.50 3.65
C VAL A 124 -3.25 -5.04 4.85
N VAL A 125 -4.48 -5.55 5.03
CA VAL A 125 -5.36 -5.16 6.14
C VAL A 125 -4.71 -5.49 7.49
N ILE A 126 -4.11 -6.68 7.62
CA ILE A 126 -3.45 -7.11 8.85
C ILE A 126 -2.20 -6.26 9.13
N ALA A 127 -1.38 -6.03 8.12
CA ALA A 127 -0.16 -5.22 8.23
C ALA A 127 -0.47 -3.76 8.62
N ALA A 128 -1.43 -3.14 7.92
CA ALA A 128 -1.89 -1.78 8.21
C ALA A 128 -2.47 -1.66 9.63
N ALA A 129 -3.26 -2.63 10.08
CA ALA A 129 -3.79 -2.64 11.44
C ALA A 129 -2.68 -2.71 12.49
N GLY A 130 -1.67 -3.55 12.26
CA GLY A 130 -0.50 -3.65 13.13
C GLY A 130 0.27 -2.33 13.24
N GLU A 131 0.50 -1.67 12.11
CA GLU A 131 1.17 -0.37 12.05
C GLU A 131 0.38 0.73 12.79
N VAL A 132 -0.94 0.78 12.62
CA VAL A 132 -1.81 1.73 13.33
C VAL A 132 -1.79 1.49 14.84
N MET A 133 -1.77 0.24 15.30
CA MET A 133 -1.67 -0.08 16.72
C MET A 133 -0.35 0.42 17.33
N ASP A 134 0.76 0.22 16.62
CA ASP A 134 2.09 0.64 17.10
C ASP A 134 2.22 2.18 17.09
N LEU A 135 1.74 2.84 16.04
CA LEU A 135 1.75 4.31 15.96
C LEU A 135 0.83 4.96 17.01
N ASP A 136 -0.36 4.40 17.26
CA ASP A 136 -1.26 4.94 18.27
C ASP A 136 -0.71 4.74 19.70
N ARG A 137 -0.01 3.62 19.97
CA ARG A 137 0.76 3.44 21.21
C ARG A 137 1.81 4.54 21.36
N LEU A 138 2.67 4.73 20.36
CA LEU A 138 3.72 5.74 20.40
C LEU A 138 3.13 7.14 20.56
N HIS A 139 2.02 7.47 19.88
CA HIS A 139 1.38 8.76 19.99
C HIS A 139 0.94 9.06 21.44
N ARG A 140 0.44 8.06 22.17
CA ARG A 140 0.08 8.24 23.60
C ARG A 140 1.29 8.48 24.50
N GLU A 141 2.45 7.91 24.14
CA GLU A 141 3.67 8.02 24.92
C GLU A 141 4.43 9.33 24.66
N VAL A 142 4.49 9.78 23.39
CA VAL A 142 5.33 10.91 22.98
C VAL A 142 4.58 12.09 22.38
N GLY A 143 3.26 11.98 22.15
CA GLY A 143 2.44 12.98 21.46
C GLY A 143 2.50 14.36 22.13
N ASP A 144 2.39 14.41 23.45
CA ASP A 144 2.46 15.68 24.20
C ASP A 144 3.83 16.36 24.04
N SER A 145 4.92 15.58 24.11
CA SER A 145 6.28 16.09 23.91
C SER A 145 6.51 16.60 22.48
N VAL A 146 5.93 15.92 21.48
CA VAL A 146 5.96 16.34 20.08
C VAL A 146 5.21 17.66 19.92
N LEU A 147 4.03 17.80 20.53
CA LEU A 147 3.22 19.02 20.48
C LEU A 147 3.91 20.21 21.14
N GLU A 148 4.52 20.03 22.31
CA GLU A 148 5.31 21.08 22.96
C GLU A 148 6.48 21.52 22.08
N ARG A 149 7.17 20.57 21.46
CA ARG A 149 8.28 20.87 20.54
C ARG A 149 7.82 21.65 19.31
N MET A 150 6.70 21.26 18.71
CA MET A 150 6.10 21.97 17.58
C MET A 150 5.72 23.40 17.95
N LYS A 151 5.08 23.60 19.11
CA LYS A 151 4.74 24.95 19.62
C LYS A 151 5.99 25.80 19.82
N GLY A 152 7.02 25.25 20.46
CA GLY A 152 8.29 25.94 20.69
C GLY A 152 8.98 26.39 19.40
N LEU A 153 9.05 25.50 18.39
CA LEU A 153 9.61 25.84 17.09
C LEU A 153 8.75 26.84 16.32
N SER A 154 7.42 26.70 16.35
CA SER A 154 6.51 27.65 15.68
C SER A 154 6.67 29.08 16.20
N LEU A 155 6.96 29.28 17.48
CA LEU A 155 7.24 30.61 18.05
C LEU A 155 8.55 31.19 17.51
N SER A 156 9.57 30.35 17.31
CA SER A 156 10.86 30.79 16.76
C SER A 156 10.81 31.13 15.27
N LEU A 157 9.95 30.46 14.50
CA LEU A 157 9.78 30.69 13.07
C LEU A 157 8.84 31.87 12.72
N GLY A 158 8.19 32.48 13.72
CA GLY A 158 7.16 33.51 13.55
C GLY A 158 7.58 34.81 12.85
N ASN A 159 8.85 34.98 12.46
CA ASN A 159 9.37 36.20 11.85
C ASN A 159 9.76 36.10 10.36
N GLU A 160 9.74 34.92 9.71
CA GLU A 160 10.33 34.79 8.35
C GLU A 160 9.48 34.10 7.26
N ALA A 161 8.22 33.71 7.51
CA ALA A 161 7.44 32.96 6.51
C ALA A 161 6.41 33.80 5.75
N THR A 162 6.64 34.03 4.46
CA THR A 162 5.67 34.63 3.52
C THR A 162 4.56 33.67 3.07
N ASP A 163 4.68 32.37 3.35
CA ASP A 163 3.70 31.32 3.00
C ASP A 163 3.51 30.32 4.16
N SER A 164 2.39 30.42 4.87
CA SER A 164 2.06 29.66 6.08
C SER A 164 2.03 28.14 5.89
N THR A 165 1.63 27.67 4.69
CA THR A 165 1.54 26.23 4.40
C THR A 165 2.93 25.60 4.33
N SER A 166 3.88 26.28 3.68
CA SER A 166 5.27 25.82 3.60
C SER A 166 5.95 25.78 4.98
N ALA A 167 5.59 26.71 5.87
CA ALA A 167 6.13 26.78 7.22
C ALA A 167 5.70 25.59 8.08
N ILE A 168 4.42 25.21 8.03
CA ILE A 168 3.91 24.02 8.76
C ILE A 168 4.60 22.75 8.25
N SER A 169 4.77 22.61 6.94
CA SER A 169 5.46 21.46 6.36
C SER A 169 6.92 21.35 6.85
N ARG A 170 7.68 22.45 6.87
CA ARG A 170 9.05 22.48 7.40
C ARG A 170 9.11 22.18 8.89
N LEU A 171 8.16 22.72 9.66
CA LEU A 171 8.03 22.48 11.10
C LEU A 171 7.85 20.99 11.39
N VAL A 172 6.90 20.36 10.69
CA VAL A 172 6.64 18.92 10.80
C VAL A 172 7.89 18.12 10.45
N ASP A 173 8.64 18.51 9.43
CA ASP A 173 9.80 17.77 8.94
C ASP A 173 10.96 17.81 9.93
N GLN A 174 11.22 18.99 10.49
CA GLN A 174 12.21 19.14 11.53
C GLN A 174 11.86 18.31 12.77
N VAL A 175 10.61 18.39 13.23
CA VAL A 175 10.13 17.64 14.40
C VAL A 175 10.15 16.14 14.14
N ALA A 176 9.77 15.71 12.93
CA ALA A 176 9.81 14.31 12.52
C ALA A 176 11.24 13.75 12.55
N THR A 177 12.22 14.55 12.13
CA THR A 177 13.65 14.16 12.13
C THR A 177 14.16 14.01 13.55
N GLU A 178 13.94 15.00 14.41
CA GLU A 178 14.33 14.94 15.82
C GLU A 178 13.63 13.78 16.57
N LEU A 179 12.35 13.56 16.27
CA LEU A 179 11.58 12.46 16.84
C LEU A 179 12.11 11.09 16.36
N HIS A 180 12.41 10.96 15.08
CA HIS A 180 12.98 9.74 14.51
C HIS A 180 14.30 9.39 15.19
N GLU A 181 15.24 10.35 15.31
CA GLU A 181 16.50 10.15 16.01
C GLU A 181 16.30 9.72 17.47
N LYS A 182 15.39 10.37 18.19
CA LYS A 182 15.06 9.99 19.58
C LYS A 182 14.51 8.57 19.69
N LEU A 183 13.62 8.17 18.77
CA LEU A 183 13.03 6.84 18.79
C LEU A 183 14.01 5.75 18.35
N LEU A 184 14.95 6.07 17.45
CA LEU A 184 16.07 5.19 17.11
C LEU A 184 16.98 4.95 18.32
N LEU A 185 17.31 6.00 19.08
CA LEU A 185 18.12 5.88 20.31
C LEU A 185 17.39 5.07 21.40
N ARG A 186 16.05 5.12 21.43
CA ARG A 186 15.21 4.28 22.30
C ARG A 186 15.08 2.83 21.80
N GLN A 187 15.63 2.49 20.65
CA GLN A 187 15.49 1.18 20.01
C GLN A 187 14.00 0.79 19.79
N GLU A 188 13.17 1.76 19.42
CA GLU A 188 11.74 1.51 19.16
C GLU A 188 11.55 0.79 17.83
N ASN A 189 10.97 -0.40 17.90
CA ASN A 189 10.58 -1.19 16.74
C ASN A 189 9.09 -1.00 16.44
N THR A 190 8.76 -0.89 15.16
CA THR A 190 7.40 -0.72 14.67
C THR A 190 7.15 -1.65 13.49
N LYS A 191 5.90 -2.07 13.36
CA LYS A 191 5.43 -2.78 12.18
C LYS A 191 5.36 -1.83 10.98
N GLN A 192 5.85 -2.29 9.84
CA GLN A 192 5.90 -1.53 8.59
C GLN A 192 5.28 -2.34 7.46
N LEU A 193 4.31 -1.73 6.79
CA LEU A 193 3.80 -2.18 5.51
C LEU A 193 4.69 -1.66 4.38
N ILE A 194 5.35 -2.56 3.66
CA ILE A 194 6.11 -2.25 2.45
C ILE A 194 5.44 -2.93 1.28
N ILE A 195 4.97 -2.12 0.33
CA ILE A 195 4.41 -2.60 -0.93
C ILE A 195 5.20 -2.01 -2.08
N GLU A 196 5.39 -2.81 -3.13
CA GLU A 196 6.01 -2.31 -4.36
C GLU A 196 5.18 -1.16 -4.94
N SER A 197 5.81 0.01 -5.10
CA SER A 197 5.19 1.14 -5.78
C SER A 197 5.11 0.87 -7.28
N ILE A 198 3.89 0.94 -7.81
CA ILE A 198 3.64 0.83 -9.26
C ILE A 198 3.45 2.19 -9.93
N TYR A 199 3.52 3.29 -9.17
CA TYR A 199 3.31 4.63 -9.68
C TYR A 199 4.62 5.24 -10.18
N ARG A 200 4.52 6.08 -11.21
CA ARG A 200 5.62 6.90 -11.71
C ARG A 200 5.69 8.20 -10.90
N GLU A 201 6.85 8.49 -10.34
CA GLU A 201 7.10 9.79 -9.69
C GLU A 201 7.19 10.91 -10.74
N SER A 202 6.53 12.03 -10.46
CA SER A 202 6.57 13.23 -11.31
C SER A 202 6.42 14.48 -10.44
N GLU A 203 6.95 15.61 -10.93
CA GLU A 203 6.85 16.88 -10.23
C GLU A 203 5.40 17.36 -10.16
N GLU A 204 4.61 17.11 -11.20
CA GLU A 204 3.18 17.45 -11.24
C GLU A 204 2.38 16.65 -10.22
N SER A 205 2.65 15.34 -10.09
CA SER A 205 2.00 14.51 -9.07
C SER A 205 2.38 15.00 -7.67
N THR A 206 3.67 15.25 -7.42
CA THR A 206 4.14 15.79 -6.12
C THR A 206 3.48 17.13 -5.77
N HIS A 207 3.36 18.02 -6.76
CA HIS A 207 2.64 19.29 -6.62
C HIS A 207 1.16 19.07 -6.28
N ASN A 208 0.47 18.20 -7.02
CA ASN A 208 -0.95 17.91 -6.81
C ASN A 208 -1.23 17.32 -5.44
N ILE A 209 -0.42 16.34 -4.99
CA ILE A 209 -0.53 15.73 -3.66
C ILE A 209 -0.41 16.82 -2.58
N ARG A 210 0.53 17.76 -2.75
CA ARG A 210 0.71 18.89 -1.83
C ARG A 210 -0.51 19.79 -1.81
N VAL A 211 -1.06 20.14 -2.97
CA VAL A 211 -2.28 20.95 -3.06
C VAL A 211 -3.44 20.24 -2.36
N TRP A 212 -3.70 18.98 -2.67
CA TRP A 212 -4.80 18.21 -2.07
C TRP A 212 -4.68 18.04 -0.55
N SER A 213 -3.46 17.83 -0.04
CA SER A 213 -3.23 17.65 1.41
C SER A 213 -3.36 18.94 2.24
N HIS A 214 -3.13 20.11 1.64
CA HIS A 214 -3.12 21.38 2.37
C HIS A 214 -4.31 22.28 2.10
N ALA A 215 -5.03 22.09 0.99
CA ALA A 215 -6.23 22.87 0.70
C ALA A 215 -7.31 22.66 1.77
N PRO A 216 -8.18 23.67 2.00
CA PRO A 216 -9.31 23.54 2.92
C PRO A 216 -10.41 22.61 2.40
N ASP A 217 -10.67 22.66 1.08
CA ASP A 217 -11.74 21.94 0.37
C ASP A 217 -11.33 21.66 -1.09
N ILE A 218 -12.11 20.83 -1.78
CA ILE A 218 -11.83 20.44 -3.17
C ILE A 218 -11.97 21.62 -4.14
N PHE A 219 -12.86 22.56 -3.86
CA PHE A 219 -13.13 23.71 -4.74
C PHE A 219 -11.94 24.67 -4.80
N THR A 220 -11.26 24.86 -3.67
CA THR A 220 -10.05 25.67 -3.54
C THR A 220 -8.84 24.95 -4.12
N ALA A 221 -8.78 23.62 -3.97
CA ALA A 221 -7.69 22.81 -4.50
C ALA A 221 -7.71 22.71 -6.03
N ARG A 222 -8.87 22.40 -6.62
CA ARG A 222 -9.03 22.03 -8.04
C ARG A 222 -8.40 23.00 -9.04
N PRO A 223 -8.52 24.33 -8.92
CA PRO A 223 -7.90 25.28 -9.86
C PRO A 223 -6.37 25.21 -9.91
N HIS A 224 -5.73 24.69 -8.86
CA HIS A 224 -4.27 24.63 -8.73
C HIS A 224 -3.67 23.29 -9.16
N ILE A 225 -4.51 22.34 -9.57
CA ILE A 225 -4.10 21.00 -9.97
C ILE A 225 -3.55 21.01 -11.39
N ARG A 226 -2.40 20.36 -11.56
CA ARG A 226 -1.70 20.23 -12.83
C ARG A 226 -2.02 18.89 -13.47
N LYS A 227 -2.17 18.89 -14.80
CA LYS A 227 -2.37 17.66 -15.55
C LYS A 227 -1.07 16.86 -15.62
N VAL A 228 -1.09 15.61 -15.16
CA VAL A 228 0.04 14.67 -15.33
C VAL A 228 -0.01 14.09 -16.74
N ILE A 229 1.05 14.31 -17.53
CA ILE A 229 1.09 13.87 -18.93
C ILE A 229 1.63 12.44 -19.03
N GLY A 230 0.93 11.60 -19.80
CA GLY A 230 1.31 10.21 -20.04
C GLY A 230 0.82 9.24 -18.96
N SER A 231 1.41 8.04 -18.93
CA SER A 231 1.04 7.01 -17.96
C SER A 231 1.41 7.40 -16.53
N ARG A 232 0.49 7.19 -15.59
CA ARG A 232 0.73 7.29 -14.14
C ARG A 232 1.46 6.09 -13.56
N LEU A 233 1.48 4.98 -14.29
CA LEU A 233 2.14 3.74 -13.89
C LEU A 233 3.62 3.77 -14.28
N SER A 234 4.45 3.15 -13.45
CA SER A 234 5.89 3.03 -13.65
C SER A 234 6.21 2.20 -14.89
N GLN A 235 7.34 2.51 -15.54
CA GLN A 235 7.79 1.79 -16.72
C GLN A 235 8.00 0.30 -16.41
N LYS A 236 8.58 0.01 -15.23
CA LYS A 236 8.75 -1.36 -14.71
C LYS A 236 7.43 -2.14 -14.69
N TYR A 237 6.36 -1.54 -14.15
CA TYR A 237 5.05 -2.18 -14.10
C TYR A 237 4.46 -2.42 -15.50
N LEU A 238 4.58 -1.43 -16.39
CA LEU A 238 4.08 -1.54 -17.77
C LEU A 238 4.83 -2.61 -18.58
N ASP A 239 6.13 -2.74 -18.38
CA ASP A 239 6.96 -3.77 -19.04
C ASP A 239 6.61 -5.17 -18.50
N MET A 240 6.49 -5.32 -17.18
CA MET A 240 6.06 -6.56 -16.54
C MET A 240 4.67 -7.01 -17.02
N ARG A 241 3.71 -6.08 -17.11
CA ARG A 241 2.37 -6.35 -17.61
C ARG A 241 2.38 -6.73 -19.10
N ARG A 242 3.21 -6.09 -19.93
CA ARG A 242 3.36 -6.46 -21.34
C ARG A 242 3.97 -7.85 -21.50
N ALA A 243 5.02 -8.16 -20.74
CA ALA A 243 5.66 -9.48 -20.75
C ALA A 243 4.69 -10.59 -20.33
N SER A 244 3.88 -10.38 -19.28
CA SER A 244 2.89 -11.37 -18.83
C SER A 244 1.76 -11.59 -19.84
N GLN A 245 1.31 -10.54 -20.54
CA GLN A 245 0.35 -10.66 -21.64
C GLN A 245 0.94 -11.43 -22.83
N GLN A 246 2.19 -11.14 -23.21
CA GLN A 246 2.88 -11.88 -24.28
C GLN A 246 3.07 -13.36 -23.91
N ALA A 247 3.48 -13.67 -22.68
CA ALA A 247 3.62 -15.05 -22.22
C ALA A 247 2.31 -15.85 -22.27
N ARG A 248 1.15 -15.19 -22.10
CA ARG A 248 -0.18 -15.83 -22.26
C ARG A 248 -0.50 -16.14 -23.73
N LEU A 249 -0.04 -15.31 -24.67
CA LEU A 249 -0.23 -15.52 -26.11
C LEU A 249 0.67 -16.64 -26.67
N TRP A 250 1.81 -16.90 -26.01
CA TRP A 250 2.77 -17.95 -26.41
C TRP A 250 2.56 -19.30 -25.72
N ARG A 251 1.55 -19.44 -24.85
CA ARG A 251 1.13 -20.77 -24.37
C ARG A 251 0.44 -21.48 -25.55
N PRO A 252 0.98 -22.62 -26.05
CA PRO A 252 0.27 -23.40 -27.04
C PRO A 252 -1.06 -23.81 -26.42
N THR A 253 -2.17 -23.46 -27.06
CA THR A 253 -3.46 -24.08 -26.75
C THR A 253 -3.23 -25.59 -26.78
N PRO A 254 -3.52 -26.35 -25.70
CA PRO A 254 -3.47 -27.80 -25.79
C PRO A 254 -4.42 -28.20 -26.92
N THR A 255 -3.86 -28.79 -27.97
CA THR A 255 -4.64 -29.37 -29.06
C THR A 255 -5.61 -30.35 -28.43
N PRO A 256 -6.93 -30.21 -28.66
CA PRO A 256 -7.87 -31.20 -28.17
C PRO A 256 -7.57 -32.51 -28.90
N LEU A 257 -7.02 -33.49 -28.17
CA LEU A 257 -7.04 -34.88 -28.59
C LEU A 257 -8.51 -35.23 -28.83
N SER A 258 -8.86 -35.57 -30.07
CA SER A 258 -10.18 -36.05 -30.44
C SER A 258 -10.47 -37.33 -29.66
N GLY A 259 -11.26 -37.19 -28.60
CA GLY A 259 -11.78 -38.26 -27.76
C GLY A 259 -13.28 -38.07 -27.63
N ALA A 260 -14.01 -39.15 -27.90
CA ALA A 260 -15.45 -39.25 -28.06
C ALA A 260 -16.32 -38.42 -27.10
N LEU A 261 -17.43 -37.91 -27.67
CA LEU A 261 -18.58 -37.33 -27.01
C LEU A 261 -19.04 -38.17 -25.81
N ASN A 262 -19.04 -37.57 -24.62
CA ASN A 262 -19.98 -37.90 -23.55
C ASN A 262 -20.39 -36.59 -22.88
N ASP A 263 -21.69 -36.31 -22.98
CA ASP A 263 -22.39 -35.17 -22.42
C ASP A 263 -22.60 -35.41 -20.91
N GLU A 264 -21.96 -34.61 -20.06
CA GLU A 264 -22.42 -34.39 -18.67
C GLU A 264 -22.25 -32.91 -18.28
N PRO A 265 -23.25 -32.31 -17.60
CA PRO A 265 -23.23 -30.89 -17.27
C PRO A 265 -22.29 -30.61 -16.10
N THR A 266 -21.15 -29.97 -16.39
CA THR A 266 -20.18 -29.59 -15.36
C THR A 266 -20.56 -28.27 -14.69
N SER A 267 -20.67 -28.34 -13.36
CA SER A 267 -20.96 -27.21 -12.47
C SER A 267 -19.87 -26.14 -12.49
N THR A 268 -20.29 -24.88 -12.38
CA THR A 268 -19.48 -23.66 -12.18
C THR A 268 -18.35 -23.82 -11.15
N PRO A 269 -17.16 -23.20 -11.36
CA PRO A 269 -16.04 -23.33 -10.44
C PRO A 269 -16.35 -22.68 -9.09
N LYS A 270 -16.31 -23.48 -8.02
CA LYS A 270 -16.47 -23.00 -6.64
C LYS A 270 -15.21 -22.24 -6.22
N ARG A 271 -15.38 -20.97 -5.81
CA ARG A 271 -14.39 -20.18 -5.06
C ARG A 271 -13.85 -21.03 -3.90
N GLN A 272 -12.55 -21.35 -3.90
CA GLN A 272 -11.93 -21.97 -2.74
C GLN A 272 -11.76 -20.91 -1.64
N ILE A 273 -12.61 -21.02 -0.61
CA ILE A 273 -12.49 -20.23 0.61
C ILE A 273 -11.59 -21.03 1.56
N VAL A 274 -10.39 -20.52 1.82
CA VAL A 274 -9.55 -21.02 2.93
C VAL A 274 -10.31 -20.72 4.22
N SER A 275 -10.77 -21.78 4.90
CA SER A 275 -11.74 -21.70 6.00
C SER A 275 -11.17 -22.07 7.37
N GLN A 276 -9.86 -22.32 7.47
CA GLN A 276 -9.21 -22.61 8.74
C GLN A 276 -8.03 -21.68 8.98
N PHE A 277 -8.18 -20.83 9.98
CA PHE A 277 -7.11 -20.07 10.59
C PHE A 277 -6.80 -20.74 11.93
N ALA A 278 -5.60 -21.29 12.09
CA ALA A 278 -5.09 -21.56 13.43
C ALA A 278 -4.81 -20.20 14.06
N ALA A 279 -5.61 -19.82 15.07
CA ALA A 279 -5.32 -18.67 15.91
C ALA A 279 -3.98 -18.92 16.60
N PHE A 280 -2.96 -18.13 16.26
CA PHE A 280 -1.65 -18.23 16.89
C PHE A 280 -1.73 -17.49 18.23
N GLU A 281 -2.15 -18.19 19.29
CA GLU A 281 -1.92 -17.75 20.65
C GLU A 281 -0.42 -17.81 20.93
N ALA A 282 0.22 -16.65 21.03
CA ALA A 282 1.60 -16.55 21.46
C ALA A 282 1.70 -16.94 22.94
N LYS A 283 2.26 -18.13 23.23
CA LYS A 283 2.88 -18.41 24.54
C LYS A 283 4.40 -18.31 24.39
N PRO A 284 5.11 -17.73 25.38
CA PRO A 284 6.55 -17.51 25.25
C PRO A 284 7.30 -18.84 25.43
N GLY A 285 8.17 -19.19 24.46
CA GLY A 285 9.28 -20.12 24.71
C GLY A 285 9.35 -21.42 23.91
N LEU A 286 9.01 -21.47 22.62
CA LEU A 286 9.26 -22.68 21.80
C LEU A 286 10.44 -22.49 20.83
N ARG A 287 11.54 -23.22 21.10
CA ARG A 287 12.66 -23.46 20.18
C ARG A 287 12.30 -24.61 19.23
N VAL A 288 12.47 -24.41 17.91
CA VAL A 288 12.20 -25.44 16.90
C VAL A 288 13.44 -26.31 16.70
N GLN A 289 13.34 -27.58 17.12
CA GLN A 289 14.27 -28.64 16.81
C GLN A 289 13.69 -29.48 15.67
N ALA A 290 14.41 -29.58 14.56
CA ALA A 290 14.04 -30.38 13.39
C ALA A 290 14.16 -31.89 13.68
N SER A 291 13.23 -32.70 13.15
CA SER A 291 13.40 -34.02 12.47
C SER A 291 12.02 -34.76 12.38
N PRO A 292 11.87 -35.94 11.72
CA PRO A 292 11.79 -36.16 10.27
C PRO A 292 10.55 -36.99 9.81
N ASN A 293 10.27 -36.94 8.50
CA ASN A 293 9.61 -37.93 7.62
C ASN A 293 8.39 -37.42 6.81
N PRO A 294 8.45 -37.50 5.46
CA PRO A 294 7.32 -37.26 4.54
C PRO A 294 6.68 -38.58 4.08
N PRO A 295 5.39 -38.61 3.65
CA PRO A 295 4.85 -39.74 2.94
C PRO A 295 5.12 -39.62 1.43
N THR A 296 5.74 -40.66 0.90
CA THR A 296 6.00 -40.96 -0.51
C THR A 296 4.72 -41.32 -1.27
N ASN A 297 4.58 -40.83 -2.50
CA ASN A 297 4.00 -41.62 -3.59
C ASN A 297 4.60 -41.21 -4.93
N VAL A 298 5.46 -42.09 -5.46
CA VAL A 298 6.06 -42.02 -6.79
C VAL A 298 5.86 -43.36 -7.48
N THR A 299 5.28 -43.32 -8.68
CA THR A 299 5.46 -44.23 -9.81
C THR A 299 5.14 -43.40 -11.06
N ASN A 300 5.77 -43.47 -12.22
CA ASN A 300 6.97 -44.10 -12.76
C ASN A 300 7.14 -43.43 -14.13
N LEU A 301 8.34 -43.04 -14.57
CA LEU A 301 8.79 -43.41 -15.92
C LEU A 301 10.31 -43.28 -16.06
N SER A 302 10.84 -44.32 -16.67
CA SER A 302 12.22 -44.77 -16.78
C SER A 302 13.16 -43.89 -17.61
N THR A 303 14.39 -43.82 -17.11
CA THR A 303 15.64 -43.42 -17.75
C THR A 303 16.01 -44.28 -18.96
N GLY A 304 16.40 -43.61 -20.05
CA GLY A 304 17.21 -44.17 -21.14
C GLY A 304 18.54 -43.43 -21.24
N THR A 305 19.61 -44.12 -20.91
CA THR A 305 21.00 -43.67 -20.88
C THR A 305 21.60 -43.60 -22.29
N TYR A 306 22.34 -42.53 -22.62
CA TYR A 306 23.51 -42.62 -23.50
C TYR A 306 24.64 -41.74 -22.99
N ARG A 307 25.81 -42.39 -22.79
CA ARG A 307 27.13 -41.80 -22.54
C ARG A 307 27.85 -41.62 -23.88
N SER A 308 28.64 -40.55 -24.03
CA SER A 308 29.94 -40.45 -24.73
C SER A 308 30.29 -38.95 -24.83
N SER A 309 31.50 -38.41 -24.77
CA SER A 309 32.87 -38.79 -24.38
C SER A 309 33.79 -37.65 -24.85
N GLY A 310 34.84 -37.33 -24.09
CA GLY A 310 36.05 -36.61 -24.56
C GLY A 310 35.99 -35.08 -24.45
N MET A 311 37.05 -34.33 -24.18
CA MET A 311 38.45 -34.55 -23.71
C MET A 311 39.11 -33.14 -23.67
N ASP A 312 40.22 -33.02 -22.94
CA ASP A 312 41.22 -31.92 -22.86
C ASP A 312 40.79 -30.58 -22.21
N MET A 313 41.41 -30.08 -21.14
CA MET A 313 42.82 -29.89 -20.69
C MET A 313 43.52 -28.65 -21.30
N ASP A 314 43.98 -27.84 -20.33
CA ASP A 314 45.13 -26.91 -20.33
C ASP A 314 44.97 -25.43 -20.74
N ASP A 315 45.42 -24.59 -19.79
CA ASP A 315 46.50 -23.59 -19.96
C ASP A 315 46.18 -22.10 -19.72
N ASP A 316 46.61 -21.63 -18.53
CA ASP A 316 47.40 -20.44 -18.19
C ASP A 316 47.12 -19.03 -18.75
N GLY A 317 47.18 -18.05 -17.84
CA GLY A 317 47.85 -16.76 -18.12
C GLY A 317 46.99 -15.49 -18.04
N ASP A 318 46.96 -14.89 -16.85
CA ASP A 318 47.14 -13.47 -16.51
C ASP A 318 46.67 -12.33 -17.47
N ASP A 319 45.78 -11.48 -16.94
CA ASP A 319 45.94 -10.03 -16.74
C ASP A 319 44.76 -9.10 -17.12
N ALA A 320 44.48 -8.23 -16.14
CA ALA A 320 43.97 -6.84 -16.21
C ALA A 320 42.45 -6.54 -16.34
N PHE A 321 41.84 -6.37 -15.16
CA PHE A 321 41.23 -5.11 -14.68
C PHE A 321 40.25 -4.34 -15.59
N ILE A 322 38.93 -4.50 -15.35
CA ILE A 322 37.98 -3.37 -15.28
C ILE A 322 37.03 -3.62 -14.12
N ALA A 323 37.00 -2.68 -13.18
CA ALA A 323 36.10 -2.67 -12.03
C ALA A 323 34.66 -2.38 -12.50
N ASP A 324 33.80 -3.38 -12.40
CA ASP A 324 32.35 -3.23 -12.38
C ASP A 324 31.84 -3.91 -11.10
N SER A 325 31.64 -3.12 -10.04
CA SER A 325 31.08 -3.62 -8.79
C SER A 325 29.56 -3.77 -8.91
N GLY A 326 29.13 -4.66 -9.80
CA GLY A 326 27.85 -5.33 -9.71
C GLY A 326 27.97 -6.41 -8.64
N ILE A 327 27.69 -6.04 -7.39
CA ILE A 327 27.48 -7.03 -6.33
C ILE A 327 26.14 -7.69 -6.61
N ASP A 328 26.22 -8.82 -7.30
CA ASP A 328 25.19 -9.84 -7.43
C ASP A 328 25.01 -10.47 -6.03
N ASP A 329 24.25 -9.78 -5.16
CA ASP A 329 23.92 -10.28 -3.82
C ASP A 329 22.84 -11.37 -3.92
N ARG A 330 23.29 -12.54 -4.37
CA ARG A 330 22.56 -13.81 -4.21
C ARG A 330 22.97 -14.52 -2.93
N THR A 331 23.21 -13.77 -1.85
CA THR A 331 23.25 -14.33 -0.50
C THR A 331 21.98 -13.94 0.23
N GLY A 332 20.99 -14.84 0.16
CA GLY A 332 19.75 -14.74 0.93
C GLY A 332 20.03 -14.75 2.42
N THR A 333 20.27 -13.58 2.98
CA THR A 333 19.98 -13.30 4.38
C THR A 333 18.46 -13.18 4.47
N SER A 334 17.81 -14.27 4.91
CA SER A 334 16.48 -14.17 5.49
C SER A 334 16.59 -13.15 6.62
N HIS A 335 16.14 -11.92 6.42
CA HIS A 335 15.92 -11.01 7.53
C HIS A 335 14.85 -11.66 8.42
N ASP A 336 15.23 -12.18 9.58
CA ASP A 336 14.33 -12.88 10.54
C ASP A 336 13.08 -12.06 10.94
N ASN A 337 13.07 -10.75 10.61
CA ASN A 337 11.99 -9.81 10.92
C ASN A 337 11.14 -9.39 9.70
N GLU A 338 11.30 -10.04 8.54
CA GLU A 338 10.56 -9.72 7.31
C GLU A 338 9.72 -10.92 6.83
N VAL A 339 8.41 -10.72 6.69
CA VAL A 339 7.51 -11.67 6.03
C VAL A 339 7.18 -11.15 4.65
N ARG A 340 7.60 -11.89 3.60
CA ARG A 340 7.27 -11.59 2.21
C ARG A 340 6.10 -12.45 1.74
N VAL A 341 5.15 -11.82 1.06
CA VAL A 341 3.99 -12.47 0.44
C VAL A 341 3.96 -12.05 -1.02
N GLU A 342 3.95 -13.05 -1.90
CA GLU A 342 3.79 -12.85 -3.35
C GLU A 342 2.31 -13.02 -3.72
N GLY A 343 1.78 -12.05 -4.47
CA GLY A 343 0.45 -12.10 -5.03
C GLY A 343 0.35 -12.97 -6.28
N ASP A 344 -0.86 -13.32 -6.68
CA ASP A 344 -1.13 -14.22 -7.83
C ASP A 344 -0.60 -13.67 -9.18
N ASP A 345 -0.36 -12.35 -9.24
CA ASP A 345 0.16 -11.63 -10.39
C ASP A 345 1.65 -11.25 -10.26
N GLY A 346 2.33 -11.74 -9.21
CA GLY A 346 3.74 -11.47 -8.92
C GLY A 346 4.00 -10.18 -8.14
N GLN A 347 2.96 -9.44 -7.75
CA GLN A 347 3.14 -8.26 -6.89
C GLN A 347 3.69 -8.69 -5.52
N MET A 348 4.72 -8.00 -5.03
CA MET A 348 5.34 -8.31 -3.75
C MET A 348 4.84 -7.40 -2.63
N LEU A 349 4.48 -8.02 -1.52
CA LEU A 349 4.17 -7.39 -0.25
C LEU A 349 5.19 -7.84 0.80
N ALA A 350 5.77 -6.90 1.53
CA ALA A 350 6.63 -7.19 2.66
C ALA A 350 6.08 -6.55 3.93
N TYR A 351 6.03 -7.34 4.99
CA TYR A 351 5.73 -6.88 6.33
C TYR A 351 6.99 -7.00 7.17
N ARG A 352 7.46 -5.86 7.70
CA ARG A 352 8.68 -5.78 8.49
C ARG A 352 8.37 -5.35 9.92
N HIS A 353 9.09 -5.93 10.87
CA HIS A 353 9.14 -5.43 12.24
C HIS A 353 10.56 -4.92 12.54
N ASP A 354 10.77 -3.63 12.38
CA ASP A 354 12.10 -3.02 12.41
C ASP A 354 12.05 -1.64 13.09
N ALA A 355 13.21 -1.02 13.23
CA ALA A 355 13.35 0.33 13.74
C ALA A 355 12.40 1.30 13.01
N ILE A 356 11.77 2.20 13.76
CA ILE A 356 10.79 3.15 13.20
C ILE A 356 11.36 3.92 12.02
N SER A 357 10.62 3.99 10.91
CA SER A 357 11.02 4.76 9.73
C SER A 357 10.76 6.27 9.90
N LEU A 358 11.50 7.10 9.15
CA LEU A 358 11.27 8.55 9.11
C LEU A 358 9.84 8.89 8.65
N SER A 359 9.26 8.12 7.72
CA SER A 359 7.89 8.33 7.25
C SER A 359 6.85 8.02 8.34
N GLN A 360 7.09 7.02 9.18
CA GLN A 360 6.28 6.75 10.39
C GLN A 360 6.42 7.88 11.41
N ALA A 361 7.64 8.36 11.67
CA ALA A 361 7.86 9.49 12.59
C ALA A 361 7.17 10.77 12.10
N ARG A 362 7.23 11.06 10.79
CA ARG A 362 6.52 12.19 10.18
C ARG A 362 5.01 12.07 10.35
N ARG A 363 4.45 10.88 10.13
CA ARG A 363 3.03 10.60 10.37
C ARG A 363 2.66 10.75 11.84
N LEU A 364 3.52 10.31 12.76
CA LEU A 364 3.30 10.50 14.19
C LEU A 364 3.26 11.98 14.59
N ALA A 365 4.15 12.80 14.01
CA ALA A 365 4.16 14.24 14.20
C ALA A 365 2.89 14.91 13.65
N MET A 366 2.49 14.56 12.43
CA MET A 366 1.25 15.03 11.81
C MET A 366 0.00 14.64 12.61
N GLN A 367 -0.11 13.39 13.05
CA GLN A 367 -1.22 12.92 13.90
C GLN A 367 -1.30 13.70 15.20
N SER A 368 -0.15 14.00 15.80
CA SER A 368 -0.10 14.75 17.05
C SER A 368 -0.65 16.16 16.86
N LEU A 369 -0.27 16.84 15.77
CA LEU A 369 -0.82 18.16 15.41
C LEU A 369 -2.33 18.12 15.16
N SER A 370 -2.81 17.18 14.35
CA SER A 370 -4.22 17.10 13.95
C SER A 370 -5.16 16.79 15.13
N ARG A 371 -4.71 15.98 16.11
CA ARG A 371 -5.51 15.63 17.30
C ARG A 371 -5.56 16.76 18.34
N ALA A 372 -4.64 17.73 18.26
CA ALA A 372 -4.61 18.89 19.15
C ALA A 372 -5.37 20.11 18.62
N SER A 373 -5.82 20.06 17.36
CA SER A 373 -6.44 21.18 16.63
C SER A 373 -7.95 21.28 16.85
#